data_AF-A0A316M237-F1
#
_entry.id   AF-A0A316M237-F1
#
_cell.length_a   1.000
_cell.length_b   1.000
_cell.length_c   1.000
_cell.angle_alpha   90.00
_cell.angle_beta   90.00
_cell.angle_gamma   90.00
#
_symmetry.space_group_name_H-M   'P 1'
#
loop_
_entity.id
_entity.type
_entity.pdbx_description
1 polymer ?
#
loop_
_entity_poly.entity_id
_entity_poly.type
_entity_poly.pdbx_seq_one_letter_code
_entity_poly.pdbx_strand_id
1 'polypeptide(L)'
;MEKMLELPNVTLAAMTSVKLYETVKALEYSMQGIHFGEVVLITHRKPLFLPKGITYRHTDKLTDIDCFNYKIAYELGDYIHTDYVLLVHYDGFVVHPEKWQDEFLKYDYIGAPWPIPADGKQHCYHDIHGNWCRVGNSVSLRSKRLLEFPRKADLKWEKDEEGFFNEDIFLCCRHKHDIEAAGMQIAPIEVAKYFSHEHPIPEIADVDAPFVFHKWWGRNEQYPQFQNPWTRRWMKLKELIRPLLFWRHAGR
;
A
#
# COMPACT_ATOMS: atom_id res chain seq x y z
N MET A 1 28.53 -12.83 -2.12
CA MET A 1 27.29 -12.55 -1.37
C MET A 1 27.01 -11.08 -1.56
N GLU A 2 25.90 -10.74 -2.22
CA GLU A 2 25.43 -9.36 -2.25
C GLU A 2 25.16 -8.90 -0.82
N LYS A 3 25.58 -7.67 -0.51
CA LYS A 3 25.36 -7.07 0.80
C LYS A 3 23.88 -6.80 0.94
N MET A 4 23.28 -7.33 2.00
CA MET A 4 21.88 -7.11 2.33
C MET A 4 21.66 -5.67 2.81
N LEU A 5 20.54 -5.07 2.44
CA LEU A 5 20.14 -3.74 2.90
C LEU A 5 19.66 -3.84 4.35
N GLU A 6 20.17 -2.97 5.22
CA GLU A 6 19.81 -2.94 6.64
C GLU A 6 18.89 -1.76 6.91
N LEU A 7 17.64 -2.02 7.28
CA LEU A 7 16.62 -1.02 7.63
C LEU A 7 16.08 -1.26 9.05
N PRO A 8 16.92 -1.20 10.09
CA PRO A 8 16.52 -1.49 11.47
C PRO A 8 15.47 -0.51 12.02
N ASN A 9 15.37 0.69 11.42
CA ASN A 9 14.40 1.73 11.76
C ASN A 9 13.11 1.67 10.94
N VAL A 10 12.93 0.63 10.10
CA VAL A 10 11.73 0.45 9.27
C VAL A 10 11.03 -0.86 9.63
N THR A 11 9.74 -0.80 9.92
CA THR A 11 8.86 -1.96 9.98
C THR A 11 8.25 -2.21 8.61
N LEU A 12 8.41 -3.43 8.07
CA LEU A 12 7.62 -3.87 6.94
C LEU A 12 6.25 -4.36 7.45
N ALA A 13 5.15 -3.75 7.02
CA ALA A 13 3.82 -4.10 7.53
C ALA A 13 2.81 -4.34 6.40
N ALA A 14 1.85 -5.23 6.68
CA ALA A 14 0.63 -5.35 5.88
C ALA A 14 -0.58 -5.52 6.79
N MET A 15 -1.68 -4.84 6.48
CA MET A 15 -2.96 -4.99 7.18
C MET A 15 -4.01 -5.54 6.22
N THR A 16 -4.67 -6.65 6.58
CA THR A 16 -5.72 -7.22 5.72
C THR A 16 -6.64 -8.21 6.44
N SER A 17 -7.88 -8.35 5.96
CA SER A 17 -8.77 -9.47 6.28
C SER A 17 -9.07 -10.38 5.06
N VAL A 18 -8.48 -10.08 3.90
CA VAL A 18 -8.66 -10.80 2.63
C VAL A 18 -7.32 -11.17 2.01
N LYS A 19 -7.29 -12.12 1.07
CA LYS A 19 -6.07 -12.47 0.32
C LYS A 19 -4.84 -12.71 1.22
N LEU A 20 -5.07 -13.37 2.38
CA LEU A 20 -4.04 -13.55 3.41
C LEU A 20 -2.82 -14.32 2.89
N TYR A 21 -3.04 -15.30 2.02
CA TYR A 21 -1.95 -16.06 1.44
C TYR A 21 -1.06 -15.17 0.57
N GLU A 22 -1.68 -14.40 -0.32
CA GLU A 22 -1.00 -13.49 -1.24
C GLU A 22 -0.27 -12.37 -0.47
N THR A 23 -0.88 -11.85 0.59
CA THR A 23 -0.27 -10.83 1.46
C THR A 23 0.95 -11.36 2.20
N VAL A 24 0.87 -12.58 2.76
CA VAL A 24 2.05 -13.21 3.39
C VAL A 24 3.16 -13.44 2.38
N LYS A 25 2.84 -13.84 1.15
CA LYS A 25 3.84 -13.99 0.08
C LYS A 25 4.46 -12.66 -0.33
N ALA A 26 3.68 -11.58 -0.36
CA ALA A 26 4.18 -10.22 -0.61
C ALA A 26 5.17 -9.76 0.49
N LEU A 27 4.87 -10.05 1.76
CA LEU A 27 5.79 -9.80 2.88
C LEU A 27 7.08 -10.64 2.73
N GLU A 28 6.97 -11.95 2.52
CA GLU A 28 8.14 -12.83 2.34
C GLU A 28 9.02 -12.39 1.16
N TYR A 29 8.40 -11.98 0.05
CA TYR A 29 9.11 -11.49 -1.12
C TYR A 29 9.81 -10.16 -0.83
N SER A 30 9.15 -9.25 -0.10
CA SER A 30 9.74 -7.96 0.25
C SER A 30 10.94 -8.06 1.18
N MET A 31 11.07 -9.15 1.92
CA MET A 31 12.22 -9.42 2.78
C MET A 31 13.47 -9.88 2.00
N GLN A 32 13.35 -10.16 0.69
CA GLN A 32 14.50 -10.60 -0.10
C GLN A 32 15.49 -9.45 -0.28
N GLY A 33 16.71 -9.64 0.19
CA GLY A 33 17.76 -8.62 0.12
C GLY A 33 17.62 -7.48 1.12
N ILE A 34 16.68 -7.56 2.08
CA ILE A 34 16.47 -6.53 3.11
C ILE A 34 16.28 -7.15 4.51
N HIS A 35 16.96 -6.58 5.49
CA HIS A 35 16.71 -6.80 6.91
C HIS A 35 15.95 -5.61 7.51
N PHE A 36 14.65 -5.80 7.74
CA PHE A 36 13.80 -4.83 8.44
C PHE A 36 13.93 -4.98 9.97
N GLY A 37 13.68 -3.88 10.70
CA GLY A 37 13.64 -3.91 12.16
C GLY A 37 12.52 -4.80 12.73
N GLU A 38 11.36 -4.80 12.07
CA GLU A 38 10.26 -5.72 12.35
C GLU A 38 9.50 -6.04 11.06
N VAL A 39 8.91 -7.22 10.95
CA VAL A 39 7.97 -7.55 9.87
C VAL A 39 6.65 -7.96 10.49
N VAL A 40 5.55 -7.31 10.11
CA VAL A 40 4.27 -7.41 10.81
C VAL A 40 3.13 -7.72 9.83
N LEU A 41 2.36 -8.76 10.15
CA LEU A 41 1.03 -8.99 9.56
C LEU A 41 -0.05 -8.61 10.57
N ILE A 42 -0.85 -7.61 10.23
CA ILE A 42 -1.97 -7.12 11.04
C ILE A 42 -3.27 -7.72 10.47
N THR A 43 -3.92 -8.61 11.21
CA THR A 43 -5.15 -9.25 10.73
C THR A 43 -6.04 -9.78 11.86
N HIS A 44 -7.32 -9.94 11.55
CA HIS A 44 -8.34 -10.53 12.43
C HIS A 44 -8.14 -11.99 12.82
N ARG A 45 -7.30 -12.75 12.10
CA ARG A 45 -7.01 -14.13 12.47
C ARG A 45 -5.62 -14.54 12.05
N LYS A 46 -4.82 -15.02 13.00
CA LYS A 46 -3.49 -15.56 12.74
C LYS A 46 -3.54 -16.71 11.72
N PRO A 47 -2.89 -16.58 10.55
CA PRO A 47 -2.80 -17.67 9.58
C PRO A 47 -1.94 -18.81 10.15
N LEU A 48 -2.37 -20.06 9.93
CA LEU A 48 -1.60 -21.25 10.35
C LEU A 48 -0.26 -21.37 9.62
N PHE A 49 -0.17 -20.79 8.41
CA PHE A 49 1.02 -20.82 7.57
C PHE A 49 1.93 -19.60 7.75
N LEU A 50 1.72 -18.78 8.80
CA LEU A 50 2.52 -17.58 9.03
C LEU A 50 3.99 -17.95 9.32
N PRO A 51 4.96 -17.49 8.51
CA PRO A 51 6.38 -17.73 8.74
C PRO A 51 6.87 -17.16 10.08
N LYS A 52 7.88 -17.79 10.69
CA LYS A 52 8.44 -17.37 11.99
C LYS A 52 9.02 -15.94 11.97
N GLY A 53 9.48 -15.47 10.82
CA GLY A 53 10.03 -14.12 10.65
C GLY A 53 8.97 -13.01 10.55
N ILE A 54 7.67 -13.34 10.56
CA ILE A 54 6.58 -12.37 10.46
C ILE A 54 5.78 -12.39 11.76
N THR A 55 5.78 -11.26 12.47
CA THR A 55 5.02 -11.06 13.71
C THR A 55 3.53 -10.89 13.39
N TYR A 56 2.68 -11.62 14.11
CA TYR A 56 1.24 -11.43 14.05
C TYR A 56 0.81 -10.31 15.01
N ARG A 57 0.00 -9.38 14.53
CA ARG A 57 -0.76 -8.44 15.35
C ARG A 57 -2.24 -8.57 15.05
N HIS A 58 -3.05 -8.55 16.10
CA HIS A 58 -4.50 -8.70 15.96
C HIS A 58 -5.15 -7.34 15.75
N THR A 59 -6.09 -7.26 14.81
CA THR A 59 -7.06 -6.15 14.67
C THR A 59 -8.43 -6.76 14.43
N ASP A 60 -9.50 -6.00 14.64
CA ASP A 60 -10.85 -6.47 14.28
C ASP A 60 -10.96 -6.78 12.78
N LYS A 61 -11.96 -7.60 12.42
CA LYS A 61 -12.20 -7.93 11.01
C LYS A 61 -12.52 -6.67 10.21
N LEU A 62 -11.73 -6.45 9.16
CA LEU A 62 -11.99 -5.40 8.18
C LEU A 62 -13.21 -5.81 7.35
N THR A 63 -14.32 -5.09 7.53
CA THR A 63 -15.62 -5.44 6.92
C THR A 63 -15.73 -4.98 5.48
N ASP A 64 -15.08 -3.88 5.16
CA ASP A 64 -15.14 -3.15 3.89
C ASP A 64 -13.89 -2.26 3.74
N ILE A 65 -13.84 -1.51 2.63
CA ILE A 65 -12.72 -0.61 2.33
C ILE A 65 -12.66 0.60 3.25
N ASP A 66 -13.81 1.14 3.69
CA ASP A 66 -13.88 2.31 4.56
C ASP A 66 -13.30 1.97 5.95
N CYS A 67 -13.63 0.78 6.47
CA CYS A 67 -13.05 0.23 7.70
C CYS A 67 -11.53 0.06 7.58
N PHE A 68 -11.04 -0.46 6.45
CA PHE A 68 -9.61 -0.56 6.19
C PHE A 68 -8.95 0.82 6.16
N ASN A 69 -9.47 1.76 5.38
CA ASN A 69 -8.89 3.11 5.22
C ASN A 69 -8.87 3.87 6.55
N TYR A 70 -9.95 3.78 7.35
CA TYR A 70 -9.98 4.36 8.69
C TYR A 70 -8.88 3.77 9.59
N LYS A 71 -8.75 2.45 9.62
CA LYS A 71 -7.73 1.77 10.44
C LYS A 71 -6.32 2.10 9.96
N ILE A 72 -6.09 2.24 8.66
CA ILE A 72 -4.79 2.68 8.15
C ILE A 72 -4.49 4.13 8.58
N ALA A 73 -5.47 5.04 8.51
CA ALA A 73 -5.29 6.45 8.87
C ALA A 73 -5.12 6.65 10.39
N TYR A 74 -5.89 5.97 11.23
CA TYR A 74 -5.98 6.26 12.66
C TYR A 74 -5.39 5.19 13.57
N GLU A 75 -5.29 3.93 13.15
CA GLU A 75 -4.89 2.81 14.03
C GLU A 75 -3.56 2.16 13.64
N LEU A 76 -3.07 2.35 12.41
CA LEU A 76 -1.83 1.72 11.93
C LEU A 76 -0.65 2.02 12.88
N GLY A 77 -0.57 3.25 13.39
CA GLY A 77 0.44 3.66 14.36
C GLY A 77 0.51 2.78 15.62
N ASP A 78 -0.59 2.20 16.07
CA ASP A 78 -0.63 1.37 17.30
C ASP A 78 0.12 0.04 17.14
N TYR A 79 0.43 -0.36 15.90
CA TYR A 79 1.09 -1.63 15.57
C TYR A 79 2.58 -1.49 15.22
N ILE A 80 3.07 -0.27 15.07
CA ILE A 80 4.42 0.04 14.58
C ILE A 80 5.29 0.56 15.71
N HIS A 81 6.47 -0.03 15.90
CA HIS A 81 7.41 0.33 16.99
C HIS A 81 8.74 0.91 16.50
N THR A 82 8.91 1.05 15.19
CA THR A 82 10.09 1.66 14.56
C THR A 82 9.78 3.07 14.09
N ASP A 83 10.79 3.80 13.62
CA ASP A 83 10.65 5.20 13.18
C ASP A 83 9.81 5.34 11.90
N TYR A 84 9.75 4.29 11.07
CA TYR A 84 9.02 4.27 9.80
C TYR A 84 8.31 2.93 9.58
N VAL A 85 7.20 2.97 8.85
CA VAL A 85 6.57 1.76 8.29
C VAL A 85 6.64 1.79 6.77
N LEU A 86 7.06 0.69 6.17
CA LEU A 86 6.80 0.38 4.77
C LEU A 86 5.53 -0.46 4.72
N LEU A 87 4.41 0.17 4.36
CA LEU A 87 3.12 -0.48 4.20
C LEU A 87 3.04 -1.12 2.81
N VAL A 88 2.83 -2.44 2.77
CA VAL A 88 2.67 -3.23 1.54
C VAL A 88 1.34 -3.94 1.51
N HIS A 89 0.89 -4.28 0.30
CA HIS A 89 -0.34 -5.01 0.02
C HIS A 89 -0.05 -6.29 -0.76
N TYR A 90 -1.07 -7.15 -0.91
CA TYR A 90 -0.95 -8.34 -1.74
C TYR A 90 -0.63 -8.03 -3.21
N ASP A 91 -0.93 -6.81 -3.65
CA ASP A 91 -0.72 -6.28 -5.00
C ASP A 91 0.22 -5.08 -5.07
N GLY A 92 1.01 -4.83 -4.02
CA GLY A 92 2.09 -3.88 -4.11
C GLY A 92 3.09 -4.05 -2.98
N PHE A 93 4.33 -4.32 -3.36
CA PHE A 93 5.39 -4.81 -2.48
C PHE A 93 6.76 -4.50 -3.06
N VAL A 94 7.83 -4.77 -2.30
CA VAL A 94 9.21 -4.48 -2.76
C VAL A 94 9.60 -5.42 -3.90
N VAL A 95 10.19 -4.86 -4.95
CA VAL A 95 10.61 -5.62 -6.14
C VAL A 95 12.08 -5.44 -6.48
N HIS A 96 12.67 -4.30 -6.12
CA HIS A 96 14.08 -3.98 -6.41
C HIS A 96 14.74 -3.40 -5.15
N PRO A 97 15.16 -4.27 -4.20
CA PRO A 97 15.74 -3.83 -2.92
C PRO A 97 16.99 -2.94 -3.10
N GLU A 98 17.74 -3.14 -4.19
CA GLU A 98 18.91 -2.35 -4.57
C GLU A 98 18.60 -0.91 -5.01
N LYS A 99 17.31 -0.60 -5.25
CA LYS A 99 16.84 0.75 -5.62
C LYS A 99 16.46 1.60 -4.41
N TRP A 100 16.63 1.08 -3.20
CA TRP A 100 16.45 1.88 -1.98
C TRP A 100 17.37 3.10 -1.97
N GLN A 101 16.84 4.23 -1.50
CA GLN A 101 17.59 5.46 -1.30
C GLN A 101 17.35 5.96 0.13
N ASP A 102 18.42 6.26 0.87
CA ASP A 102 18.31 6.77 2.25
C ASP A 102 17.56 8.11 2.32
N GLU A 103 17.52 8.85 1.20
CA GLU A 103 16.71 10.05 1.04
C GLU A 103 15.21 9.82 1.30
N PHE A 104 14.71 8.60 1.10
CA PHE A 104 13.31 8.27 1.39
C PHE A 104 12.95 8.51 2.86
N LEU A 105 13.91 8.38 3.77
CA LEU A 105 13.70 8.61 5.21
C LEU A 105 13.67 10.10 5.57
N LYS A 106 13.97 11.02 4.66
CA LYS A 106 13.83 12.47 4.94
C LYS A 106 12.38 12.94 4.97
N TYR A 107 11.45 12.12 4.50
CA TYR A 107 10.04 12.46 4.36
C TYR A 107 9.16 11.61 5.28
N ASP A 108 8.02 12.16 5.66
CA ASP A 108 7.03 11.51 6.51
C ASP A 108 6.04 10.66 5.74
N TYR A 109 5.88 10.94 4.45
CA TYR A 109 5.06 10.15 3.55
C TYR A 109 5.72 10.05 2.18
N ILE A 110 5.87 8.84 1.66
CA ILE A 110 6.21 8.59 0.26
C ILE A 110 5.33 7.45 -0.25
N GLY A 111 4.60 7.69 -1.33
CA GLY A 111 3.92 6.64 -2.07
C GLY A 111 4.16 6.78 -3.58
N ALA A 112 3.25 6.27 -4.40
CA ALA A 112 3.40 6.34 -5.84
C ALA A 112 3.04 7.75 -6.37
N PRO A 113 3.73 8.22 -7.42
CA PRO A 113 3.29 9.39 -8.16
C PRO A 113 1.89 9.22 -8.75
N TRP A 114 1.06 10.24 -8.60
CA TRP A 114 -0.26 10.30 -9.21
C TRP A 114 -0.25 11.04 -10.56
N PRO A 115 -1.08 10.59 -11.53
CA PRO A 115 -1.29 11.32 -12.77
C PRO A 115 -2.00 12.65 -12.49
N ILE A 116 -1.71 13.66 -13.31
CA ILE A 116 -2.55 14.87 -13.36
C ILE A 116 -3.86 14.48 -14.09
N PRO A 117 -5.03 14.73 -13.50
CA PRO A 117 -6.30 14.55 -14.17
C PRO A 117 -6.38 15.30 -15.51
N ALA A 118 -7.08 14.72 -16.48
CA ALA A 118 -7.38 15.42 -17.73
C ALA A 118 -8.30 16.62 -17.49
N ASP A 119 -8.13 17.68 -18.29
CA ASP A 119 -8.91 18.91 -18.18
C ASP A 119 -10.43 18.65 -18.10
N GLY A 120 -11.09 19.34 -17.17
CA GLY A 120 -12.54 19.26 -16.97
C GLY A 120 -13.03 18.04 -16.19
N LYS A 121 -12.14 17.17 -15.70
CA LYS A 121 -12.52 16.11 -14.75
C LYS A 121 -12.30 16.57 -13.32
N GLN A 122 -13.36 16.51 -12.51
CA GLN A 122 -13.23 16.66 -11.06
C GLN A 122 -12.44 15.47 -10.53
N HIS A 123 -11.47 15.75 -9.68
CA HIS A 123 -10.63 14.74 -9.03
C HIS A 123 -10.09 15.29 -7.72
N CYS A 124 -10.03 14.44 -6.70
CA CYS A 124 -9.62 14.82 -5.34
C CYS A 124 -8.09 14.92 -5.13
N TYR A 125 -7.28 14.92 -6.19
CA TYR A 125 -5.81 14.99 -6.11
C TYR A 125 -5.28 16.42 -5.93
N HIS A 126 -5.95 17.26 -5.15
CA HIS A 126 -5.48 18.62 -4.86
C HIS A 126 -5.62 18.95 -3.38
N ASP A 127 -4.75 19.82 -2.89
CA ASP A 127 -4.86 20.34 -1.53
C ASP A 127 -5.99 21.37 -1.38
N ILE A 128 -6.18 21.85 -0.16
CA ILE A 128 -7.19 22.86 0.19
C ILE A 128 -6.96 24.22 -0.50
N HIS A 129 -5.78 24.44 -1.08
CA HIS A 129 -5.43 25.64 -1.82
C HIS A 129 -5.59 25.46 -3.34
N GLY A 130 -6.03 24.26 -3.78
CA GLY A 130 -6.21 23.93 -5.18
C GLY A 130 -4.93 23.54 -5.92
N ASN A 131 -3.81 23.33 -5.21
CA ASN A 131 -2.59 22.83 -5.85
C ASN A 131 -2.68 21.32 -6.04
N TRP A 132 -2.22 20.83 -7.19
CA TRP A 132 -2.16 19.40 -7.45
C TRP A 132 -1.21 18.68 -6.49
N CYS A 133 -1.73 17.68 -5.81
CA CYS A 133 -0.97 16.69 -5.06
C CYS A 133 -0.55 15.57 -6.01
N ARG A 134 0.75 15.36 -6.13
CA ARG A 134 1.34 14.44 -7.11
C ARG A 134 1.83 13.13 -6.50
N VAL A 135 1.63 12.91 -5.21
CA VAL A 135 2.09 11.73 -4.47
C VAL A 135 1.01 11.31 -3.49
N GLY A 136 0.71 10.01 -3.46
CA GLY A 136 -0.17 9.37 -2.49
C GLY A 136 -0.05 7.86 -2.65
N ASN A 137 -1.12 7.08 -2.53
CA ASN A 137 -1.15 5.61 -2.55
C ASN A 137 -0.96 4.94 -1.19
N SER A 138 -1.82 3.97 -0.89
CA SER A 138 -1.72 3.12 0.30
C SER A 138 -0.38 2.39 0.43
N VAL A 139 0.19 1.85 -0.66
CA VAL A 139 1.56 1.28 -0.62
C VAL A 139 2.56 2.42 -0.49
N SER A 140 3.13 2.55 0.71
CA SER A 140 3.84 3.77 1.10
C SER A 140 4.82 3.56 2.25
N LEU A 141 5.84 4.40 2.28
CA LEU A 141 6.70 4.63 3.45
C LEU A 141 6.09 5.77 4.28
N ARG A 142 5.87 5.54 5.58
CA ARG A 142 5.30 6.56 6.47
C ARG A 142 6.10 6.65 7.76
N SER A 143 6.35 7.86 8.25
CA SER A 143 7.00 8.05 9.55
C SER A 143 6.04 7.76 10.70
N LYS A 144 6.60 7.35 11.83
CA LYS A 144 5.85 7.09 13.07
C LYS A 144 5.09 8.33 13.55
N ARG A 145 5.68 9.52 13.43
CA ARG A 145 5.01 10.77 13.81
C ARG A 145 3.79 11.06 12.94
N LEU A 146 3.84 10.74 11.64
CA LEU A 146 2.69 10.88 10.76
C LEU A 146 1.58 9.87 11.11
N LEU A 147 1.93 8.62 11.40
CA LEU A 147 0.94 7.59 11.77
C LEU A 147 0.10 7.96 13.00
N GLU A 148 0.68 8.74 13.91
CA GLU A 148 0.03 9.18 15.16
C GLU A 148 -0.66 10.54 15.01
N PHE A 149 -0.35 11.29 13.96
CA PHE A 149 -0.77 12.68 13.80
C PHE A 149 -2.29 12.84 13.64
N PRO A 150 -3.01 12.06 12.80
CA PRO A 150 -4.45 12.24 12.63
C PRO A 150 -5.23 12.18 13.95
N ARG A 151 -4.84 11.27 14.85
CA ARG A 151 -5.45 11.13 16.18
C ARG A 151 -5.03 12.27 17.11
N LYS A 152 -3.76 12.67 17.12
CA LYS A 152 -3.25 13.74 18.00
C LYS A 152 -3.78 15.13 17.64
N ALA A 153 -3.99 15.39 16.35
CA ALA A 153 -4.51 16.65 15.85
C ALA A 153 -6.05 16.69 15.76
N ASP A 154 -6.74 15.61 16.19
CA ASP A 154 -8.20 15.47 16.10
C ASP A 154 -8.73 15.78 14.69
N LEU A 155 -8.03 15.28 13.67
CA LEU A 155 -8.44 15.48 12.28
C LEU A 155 -9.79 14.79 12.07
N LYS A 156 -10.68 15.44 11.31
CA LYS A 156 -12.03 14.91 11.07
C LYS A 156 -12.03 13.91 9.92
N TRP A 157 -12.38 12.65 10.22
CA TRP A 157 -12.56 11.63 9.19
C TRP A 157 -13.84 11.88 8.37
N GLU A 158 -13.67 12.43 7.18
CA GLU A 158 -14.75 12.86 6.31
C GLU A 158 -14.47 12.44 4.86
N LYS A 159 -15.54 12.26 4.09
CA LYS A 159 -15.45 11.88 2.68
C LYS A 159 -14.74 12.94 1.85
N ASP A 160 -14.01 12.49 0.85
CA ASP A 160 -13.47 13.35 -0.21
C ASP A 160 -14.59 13.89 -1.13
N GLU A 161 -14.21 14.74 -2.07
CA GLU A 161 -15.14 15.35 -3.03
C GLU A 161 -15.82 14.34 -3.95
N GLU A 162 -15.23 13.15 -4.11
CA GLU A 162 -15.77 12.04 -4.89
C GLU A 162 -16.66 11.12 -4.03
N GLY A 163 -16.80 11.41 -2.73
CA GLY A 163 -17.68 10.71 -1.80
C GLY A 163 -17.08 9.46 -1.17
N PHE A 164 -15.76 9.29 -1.26
CA PHE A 164 -15.02 8.13 -0.75
C PHE A 164 -14.21 8.47 0.51
N PHE A 165 -13.84 7.44 1.26
CA PHE A 165 -13.01 7.54 2.46
C PHE A 165 -11.59 7.05 2.17
N ASN A 166 -10.89 7.64 1.21
CA ASN A 166 -9.53 7.23 0.84
C ASN A 166 -8.50 7.80 1.82
N GLU A 167 -7.68 6.94 2.42
CA GLU A 167 -6.75 7.36 3.48
C GLU A 167 -5.56 8.15 2.94
N ASP A 168 -5.12 7.84 1.72
CA ASP A 168 -4.03 8.54 1.06
C ASP A 168 -4.45 9.95 0.59
N ILE A 169 -5.65 10.13 0.06
CA ILE A 169 -6.24 11.45 -0.26
C ILE A 169 -6.49 12.24 1.04
N PHE A 170 -6.99 11.58 2.08
CA PHE A 170 -7.16 12.19 3.39
C PHE A 170 -5.85 12.78 3.93
N LEU A 171 -4.75 12.03 3.86
CA LEU A 171 -3.44 12.48 4.32
C LEU A 171 -2.78 13.45 3.33
N CYS A 172 -2.68 13.09 2.06
CA CYS A 172 -1.80 13.76 1.09
C CYS A 172 -2.46 14.91 0.34
N CYS A 173 -3.78 15.05 0.40
CA CYS A 173 -4.52 16.13 -0.22
C CYS A 173 -5.18 17.00 0.85
N ARG A 174 -6.17 16.41 1.55
CA ARG A 174 -7.05 17.16 2.44
C ARG A 174 -6.32 17.73 3.64
N HIS A 175 -5.56 16.90 4.34
CA HIS A 175 -4.82 17.29 5.55
C HIS A 175 -3.32 17.52 5.30
N LYS A 176 -2.92 17.68 4.04
CA LYS A 176 -1.53 18.03 3.68
C LYS A 176 -1.08 19.31 4.40
N HIS A 177 -1.92 20.34 4.38
CA HIS A 177 -1.62 21.62 5.03
C HIS A 177 -1.43 21.47 6.56
N ASP A 178 -2.23 20.65 7.23
CA ASP A 178 -2.10 20.37 8.67
C ASP A 178 -0.79 19.62 8.98
N ILE A 179 -0.45 18.64 8.13
CA ILE A 179 0.78 17.85 8.23
C ILE A 179 2.01 18.76 8.03
N GLU A 180 1.99 19.61 7.01
CA GLU A 180 3.07 20.57 6.73
C GLU A 180 3.20 21.62 7.85
N ALA A 181 2.08 22.13 8.38
CA ALA A 181 2.06 23.04 9.52
C ALA A 181 2.65 22.41 10.80
N ALA A 182 2.53 21.09 10.95
CA ALA A 182 3.16 20.32 12.02
C ALA A 182 4.66 20.00 11.77
N GLY A 183 5.25 20.51 10.69
CA GLY A 183 6.66 20.33 10.36
C GLY A 183 6.98 18.94 9.78
N MET A 184 5.99 18.26 9.23
CA MET A 184 6.15 17.02 8.48
C MET A 184 6.18 17.29 6.98
N GLN A 185 6.76 16.37 6.21
CA GLN A 185 6.94 16.54 4.77
C GLN A 185 6.44 15.34 3.99
N ILE A 186 5.62 15.59 2.97
CA ILE A 186 5.27 14.60 1.95
C ILE A 186 6.32 14.70 0.84
N ALA A 187 6.82 13.56 0.38
CA ALA A 187 7.84 13.55 -0.68
C ALA A 187 7.31 14.21 -1.96
N PRO A 188 8.16 14.98 -2.65
CA PRO A 188 7.83 15.51 -3.95
C PRO A 188 7.96 14.40 -5.01
N ILE A 189 7.38 14.63 -6.20
CA ILE A 189 7.35 13.63 -7.28
C ILE A 189 8.75 13.21 -7.74
N GLU A 190 9.71 14.12 -7.66
CA GLU A 190 11.12 13.93 -8.01
C GLU A 190 11.79 12.84 -7.17
N VAL A 191 11.30 12.62 -5.94
CA VAL A 191 11.74 11.53 -5.06
C VAL A 191 10.83 10.31 -5.21
N ALA A 192 9.51 10.52 -5.22
CA ALA A 192 8.52 9.45 -5.28
C ALA A 192 8.65 8.58 -6.53
N LYS A 193 9.10 9.15 -7.66
CA LYS A 193 9.32 8.41 -8.91
C LYS A 193 10.36 7.28 -8.80
N TYR A 194 11.29 7.36 -7.86
CA TYR A 194 12.26 6.28 -7.60
C TYR A 194 11.73 5.28 -6.56
N PHE A 195 10.79 5.72 -5.73
CA PHE A 195 10.22 4.89 -4.67
C PHE A 195 9.20 3.88 -5.21
N SER A 196 8.12 4.33 -5.86
CA SER A 196 6.99 3.47 -6.23
C SER A 196 6.37 3.83 -7.57
N HIS A 197 5.96 2.83 -8.36
CA HIS A 197 5.17 3.00 -9.58
C HIS A 197 3.82 2.27 -9.49
N GLU A 198 2.72 2.94 -9.85
CA GLU A 198 1.40 2.33 -10.07
C GLU A 198 0.84 2.64 -11.46
N HIS A 199 0.76 3.93 -11.80
CA HIS A 199 0.28 4.39 -13.09
C HIS A 199 1.44 4.77 -14.02
N PRO A 200 1.34 4.48 -15.32
CA PRO A 200 2.29 4.99 -16.29
C PRO A 200 2.09 6.51 -16.44
N ILE A 201 3.08 7.28 -16.01
CA ILE A 201 3.12 8.74 -16.18
C ILE A 201 4.43 9.17 -16.84
N PRO A 202 4.49 10.32 -17.54
CA PRO A 202 5.71 10.78 -18.19
C PRO A 202 6.91 10.91 -17.25
N GLU A 203 6.68 11.32 -16.00
CA GLU A 203 7.74 11.60 -15.02
C GLU A 203 8.47 10.35 -14.52
N ILE A 204 7.91 9.16 -14.73
CA ILE A 204 8.56 7.89 -14.38
C ILE A 204 9.21 7.21 -15.59
N ALA A 205 9.10 7.79 -16.79
CA ALA A 205 9.55 7.16 -18.02
C ALA A 205 11.09 6.99 -18.08
N ASP A 206 11.83 7.87 -17.41
CA ASP A 206 13.29 7.83 -17.30
C ASP A 206 13.80 6.94 -16.16
N VAL A 207 12.90 6.39 -15.33
CA VAL A 207 13.24 5.53 -14.21
C VAL A 207 13.24 4.07 -14.67
N ASP A 208 14.39 3.41 -14.56
CA ASP A 208 14.60 2.05 -15.01
C ASP A 208 13.86 1.02 -14.15
N ALA A 209 13.72 1.24 -12.85
CA ALA A 209 12.90 0.42 -11.95
C ALA A 209 12.64 1.16 -10.62
N PRO A 210 11.45 1.02 -10.03
CA PRO A 210 11.16 1.56 -8.70
C PRO A 210 11.57 0.58 -7.60
N PHE A 211 11.76 1.06 -6.36
CA PHE A 211 11.99 0.19 -5.21
C PHE A 211 10.79 -0.73 -4.90
N VAL A 212 9.57 -0.16 -4.86
CA VAL A 212 8.31 -0.88 -4.71
C VAL A 212 7.39 -0.63 -5.91
N PHE A 213 6.31 -1.38 -6.02
CA PHE A 213 5.25 -1.11 -7.00
C PHE A 213 3.87 -1.25 -6.36
N HIS A 214 2.83 -0.80 -7.05
CA HIS A 214 1.45 -1.13 -6.71
C HIS A 214 0.64 -1.37 -7.98
N LYS A 215 -0.18 -2.42 -7.99
CA LYS A 215 -0.94 -2.95 -9.13
C LYS A 215 -0.06 -3.38 -10.32
N TRP A 216 -0.59 -4.32 -11.11
CA TRP A 216 0.11 -4.86 -12.28
C TRP A 216 -0.35 -4.18 -13.58
N TRP A 217 -0.19 -2.86 -13.67
CA TRP A 217 -0.45 -2.11 -14.90
C TRP A 217 0.84 -1.85 -15.66
N GLY A 218 0.82 -1.98 -17.00
CA GLY A 218 1.93 -1.61 -17.86
C GLY A 218 3.22 -2.34 -17.49
N ARG A 219 4.28 -1.60 -17.15
CA ARG A 219 5.59 -2.18 -16.79
C ARG A 219 5.53 -3.07 -15.54
N ASN A 220 4.54 -2.91 -14.68
CA ASN A 220 4.39 -3.71 -13.47
C ASN A 220 3.86 -5.12 -13.76
N GLU A 221 3.33 -5.41 -14.96
CA GLU A 221 2.81 -6.74 -15.35
C GLU A 221 3.86 -7.85 -15.24
N GLN A 222 5.14 -7.51 -15.32
CA GLN A 222 6.25 -8.45 -15.17
C GLN A 222 6.42 -8.97 -13.75
N TYR A 223 5.89 -8.28 -12.73
CA TYR A 223 6.11 -8.64 -11.34
C TYR A 223 5.26 -9.84 -10.92
N PRO A 224 5.72 -10.64 -9.94
CA PRO A 224 5.01 -11.82 -9.50
C PRO A 224 3.56 -11.55 -9.06
N GLN A 225 2.63 -12.39 -9.51
CA GLN A 225 1.26 -12.42 -9.02
C GLN A 225 1.07 -13.66 -8.15
N PHE A 226 1.14 -13.48 -6.84
CA PHE A 226 0.89 -14.59 -5.91
C PHE A 226 -0.58 -14.98 -5.94
N GLN A 227 -0.83 -16.29 -5.94
CA GLN A 227 -2.18 -16.84 -5.88
C GLN A 227 -2.19 -18.04 -4.97
N ASN A 228 -3.19 -18.13 -4.10
CA ASN A 228 -3.39 -19.30 -3.26
C ASN A 228 -3.63 -20.55 -4.16
N PRO A 229 -2.79 -21.60 -4.07
CA PRO A 229 -2.93 -22.79 -4.90
C PRO A 229 -4.29 -23.47 -4.77
N TRP A 230 -4.91 -23.42 -3.58
CA TRP A 230 -6.22 -24.01 -3.32
C TRP A 230 -7.33 -23.20 -3.97
N THR A 231 -7.30 -21.88 -3.83
CA THR A 231 -8.25 -20.97 -4.49
C THR A 231 -8.16 -21.13 -6.01
N ARG A 232 -6.96 -21.22 -6.57
CA ARG A 232 -6.74 -21.44 -8.00
C ARG A 232 -7.31 -22.78 -8.48
N ARG A 233 -7.09 -23.86 -7.73
CA ARG A 233 -7.66 -25.19 -8.02
C ARG A 233 -9.18 -25.18 -7.95
N TRP A 234 -9.75 -24.57 -6.91
CA TRP A 234 -11.19 -24.47 -6.73
C TRP A 234 -11.87 -23.64 -7.84
N MET A 235 -11.27 -22.51 -8.24
CA MET A 235 -11.77 -21.70 -9.35
C MET A 235 -11.75 -22.48 -10.67
N LYS A 236 -10.67 -23.20 -10.98
CA LYS A 236 -10.61 -24.09 -12.16
C LYS A 236 -11.70 -25.17 -12.14
N LEU A 237 -11.90 -25.80 -10.98
CA LEU A 237 -12.95 -26.79 -10.80
C LEU A 237 -14.34 -26.17 -11.00
N LYS A 238 -14.57 -24.97 -10.45
CA LYS A 238 -15.82 -24.23 -10.62
C LYS A 238 -16.08 -23.87 -12.08
N GLU A 239 -15.06 -23.45 -12.84
CA GLU A 239 -15.18 -23.19 -14.28
C GLU A 239 -15.46 -24.45 -15.10
N LEU A 240 -14.86 -25.59 -14.74
CA LEU A 240 -15.16 -26.89 -15.37
C LEU A 240 -16.60 -27.36 -15.10
N ILE A 241 -17.13 -27.07 -13.91
CA ILE A 241 -18.50 -27.45 -13.52
C ILE A 241 -19.54 -26.46 -14.05
N ARG A 242 -19.17 -25.18 -14.29
CA ARG A 242 -20.10 -24.13 -14.71
C ARG A 242 -20.89 -24.49 -15.99
N PRO A 243 -20.29 -25.02 -17.07
CA PRO A 243 -21.03 -25.50 -18.24
C PRO A 243 -22.02 -26.63 -17.91
N LEU A 244 -21.69 -27.52 -16.97
CA LEU A 244 -22.52 -28.66 -16.58
C LEU A 244 -23.76 -28.24 -15.76
N LEU A 245 -23.66 -27.13 -15.02
CA LEU A 245 -24.79 -26.56 -14.26
C LEU A 245 -25.79 -25.82 -15.17
N PHE A 246 -25.32 -25.19 -16.25
CA PHE A 246 -26.19 -24.47 -17.20
C PHE A 246 -26.76 -25.34 -18.32
N TRP A 247 -26.31 -26.58 -18.48
CA TRP A 247 -26.85 -27.52 -19.47
C TRP A 247 -28.28 -28.02 -19.14
N ARG A 248 -28.76 -27.84 -17.89
CA ARG A 248 -30.12 -28.24 -17.47
C ARG A 248 -31.23 -27.22 -17.75
N HIS A 249 -30.93 -26.08 -18.40
CA HIS A 249 -31.93 -25.06 -18.74
C HIS A 249 -32.15 -24.80 -20.24
N ALA A 250 -31.53 -25.57 -21.14
CA ALA A 250 -31.72 -25.44 -22.59
C ALA A 250 -32.65 -26.52 -23.17
N GLY A 251 -33.72 -26.88 -22.45
CA GLY A 251 -34.65 -27.93 -22.87
C GLY A 251 -35.96 -27.91 -22.12
N ARG A 252 -36.75 -26.85 -22.28
CA ARG A 252 -38.22 -26.84 -22.17
C ARG A 252 -38.78 -25.78 -23.09
#